data_AF-A0A8T3XBY3-F1
#
_entry.id   AF-A0A8T3XBY3-F1
#
_cell.length_a   1.000
_cell.length_b   1.000
_cell.length_c   1.000
_cell.angle_alpha   90.00
_cell.angle_beta   90.00
_cell.angle_gamma   90.00
#
_symmetry.space_group_name_H-M   'P 1'
#
loop_
_entity.id
_entity.type
_entity.pdbx_description
1 polymer ?
#
loop_
_entity_poly.entity_id
_entity_poly.type
_entity_poly.pdbx_seq_one_letter_code
_entity_poly.pdbx_strand_id
1 'polypeptide(L)'
;MKSEKLLLFVAIIAVVVSGLSVLFTSISIQDFKTNWITGFPTATGTANLSVESAATINFTVYEINWSSGRVNTGDPNATLDTSAGTVVRGNWTANSRGLILINQGNTNVSLQINTGKTAATFIGGTNPVYQWNVSAQFGNQSACLNATNGTTIDSGAHTFNLSVFTGVSTSAFLVCDKFQYHPQNNTIRIDIRIQVPSNSFTGSLNDLITATATAILSRPLLSRSVFFIDAPPG
;
A
#
# COMPACT_ATOMS: atom_id res chain seq x y z
N MET A 1 -98.13 8.30 -51.78
CA MET A 1 -98.02 7.63 -50.47
C MET A 1 -97.13 6.38 -50.39
N LYS A 2 -96.93 5.54 -51.43
CA LYS A 2 -95.97 4.39 -51.34
C LYS A 2 -94.50 4.76 -51.57
N SER A 3 -94.22 5.76 -52.40
CA SER A 3 -92.85 6.15 -52.78
C SER A 3 -92.13 6.99 -51.70
N GLU A 4 -92.85 7.84 -50.95
CA GLU A 4 -92.28 8.67 -49.87
C GLU A 4 -91.78 7.82 -48.68
N LYS A 5 -92.47 6.72 -48.36
CA LYS A 5 -92.05 5.77 -47.33
C LYS A 5 -90.78 5.01 -47.71
N LEU A 6 -90.56 4.78 -49.00
CA LEU A 6 -89.35 4.12 -49.51
C LEU A 6 -88.13 5.04 -49.38
N LEU A 7 -88.28 6.31 -49.75
CA LEU A 7 -87.22 7.31 -49.64
C LEU A 7 -86.79 7.54 -48.17
N LEU A 8 -87.75 7.62 -47.25
CA LEU A 8 -87.46 7.75 -45.83
C LEU A 8 -86.68 6.54 -45.28
N PHE A 9 -87.04 5.33 -45.72
CA PHE A 9 -86.37 4.10 -45.29
C PHE A 9 -84.91 4.03 -45.75
N VAL A 10 -84.63 4.43 -47.00
CA VAL A 10 -83.27 4.47 -47.56
C VAL A 10 -82.41 5.51 -46.83
N ALA A 11 -82.97 6.69 -46.51
CA ALA A 11 -82.26 7.73 -45.78
C ALA A 11 -81.83 7.28 -44.38
N ILE A 12 -82.70 6.54 -43.67
CA ILE A 12 -82.38 6.01 -42.33
C ILE A 12 -81.22 5.00 -42.40
N ILE A 13 -81.24 4.10 -43.40
CA ILE A 13 -80.16 3.12 -43.58
C ILE A 13 -78.83 3.83 -43.88
N ALA A 14 -78.83 4.85 -44.74
CA ALA A 14 -77.61 5.59 -45.07
C ALA A 14 -76.97 6.25 -43.83
N VAL A 15 -77.79 6.82 -42.94
CA VAL A 15 -77.32 7.41 -41.68
C VAL A 15 -76.73 6.34 -40.76
N VAL A 16 -77.38 5.19 -40.61
CA VAL A 16 -76.87 4.08 -39.77
C VAL A 16 -75.54 3.55 -40.29
N VAL A 17 -75.39 3.36 -41.60
CA VAL A 17 -74.15 2.87 -42.21
C VAL A 17 -73.02 3.88 -42.04
N SER A 18 -73.29 5.18 -42.20
CA SER A 18 -72.29 6.23 -41.95
C SER A 18 -71.86 6.30 -40.48
N GLY A 19 -72.79 6.16 -39.53
CA GLY A 19 -72.47 6.16 -38.09
C GLY A 19 -71.59 4.98 -37.66
N LEU A 20 -71.82 3.79 -38.24
CA LEU A 20 -70.99 2.62 -37.95
C LEU A 20 -69.56 2.77 -38.47
N SER A 21 -69.36 3.39 -39.63
CA SER A 21 -68.02 3.58 -40.19
C SER A 21 -67.10 4.45 -39.32
N VAL A 22 -67.64 5.51 -38.71
CA VAL A 22 -66.89 6.42 -37.82
C VAL A 22 -66.44 5.74 -36.52
N LEU A 23 -67.24 4.80 -36.00
CA LEU A 23 -66.89 4.04 -34.80
C LEU A 23 -65.69 3.12 -35.04
N PHE A 24 -65.61 2.45 -36.19
CA PHE A 24 -64.47 1.60 -36.54
C PHE A 24 -63.18 2.40 -36.70
N THR A 25 -63.23 3.56 -37.36
CA THR A 25 -62.02 4.40 -37.55
C THR A 25 -61.50 4.95 -36.22
N SER A 26 -62.40 5.26 -35.27
CA SER A 26 -62.02 5.79 -33.95
C SER A 26 -61.30 4.75 -33.09
N ILE A 27 -61.71 3.48 -33.17
CA ILE A 27 -61.07 2.38 -32.43
C ILE A 27 -59.66 2.12 -32.99
N SER A 28 -59.51 2.07 -34.31
CA SER A 28 -58.20 1.84 -34.94
C SER A 28 -57.19 2.96 -34.66
N ILE A 29 -57.63 4.22 -34.58
CA ILE A 29 -56.74 5.36 -34.27
C ILE A 29 -56.29 5.36 -32.79
N GLN A 30 -57.13 4.89 -31.87
CA GLN A 30 -56.74 4.75 -30.46
C GLN A 30 -55.66 3.68 -30.28
N ASP A 31 -55.75 2.56 -31.01
CA ASP A 31 -54.74 1.50 -30.97
C ASP A 31 -53.37 1.93 -31.54
N PHE A 32 -53.34 2.86 -32.49
CA PHE A 32 -52.07 3.44 -32.98
C PHE A 32 -51.45 4.46 -32.01
N LYS A 33 -52.28 5.17 -31.24
CA LYS A 33 -51.80 6.17 -30.27
C LYS A 33 -51.19 5.54 -29.02
N THR A 34 -51.60 4.32 -28.66
CA THR A 34 -51.10 3.61 -27.48
C THR A 34 -49.96 2.63 -27.77
N ASN A 35 -49.80 2.16 -29.02
CA ASN A 35 -48.83 1.12 -29.36
C ASN A 35 -47.63 1.60 -30.21
N TRP A 36 -47.42 2.92 -30.36
CA TRP A 36 -46.16 3.46 -30.90
C TRP A 36 -45.02 3.22 -29.89
N ILE A 37 -44.34 2.11 -30.15
CA ILE A 37 -42.95 1.74 -29.83
C ILE A 37 -42.10 2.91 -29.28
N THR A 38 -41.90 2.92 -27.96
CA THR A 38 -40.74 3.57 -27.33
C THR A 38 -39.81 2.48 -26.81
N GLY A 39 -39.05 1.85 -27.72
CA GLY A 39 -37.89 1.06 -27.31
C GLY A 39 -36.81 2.02 -26.82
N PHE A 40 -36.50 2.02 -25.53
CA PHE A 40 -35.30 2.67 -25.02
C PHE A 40 -34.12 1.72 -25.26
N PRO A 41 -33.23 1.94 -26.25
CA PRO A 41 -32.03 1.13 -26.37
C PRO A 41 -31.13 1.42 -25.16
N THR A 42 -31.01 0.46 -24.25
CA THR A 42 -30.00 0.50 -23.20
C THR A 42 -28.66 0.12 -23.80
N ALA A 43 -27.79 1.11 -24.00
CA ALA A 43 -26.39 0.91 -24.34
C ALA A 43 -25.56 0.84 -23.06
N THR A 44 -24.78 -0.23 -22.89
CA THR A 44 -23.82 -0.35 -21.79
C THR A 44 -22.41 -0.06 -22.29
N GLY A 45 -21.62 0.61 -21.45
CA GLY A 45 -20.19 0.82 -21.65
C GLY A 45 -19.43 0.22 -20.48
N THR A 46 -18.28 -0.40 -20.74
CA THR A 46 -17.40 -0.95 -19.70
C THR A 46 -16.16 -0.08 -19.54
N ALA A 47 -15.78 0.20 -18.30
CA ALA A 47 -14.53 0.85 -17.94
C ALA A 47 -13.64 -0.19 -17.23
N ASN A 48 -12.55 -0.58 -17.86
CA ASN A 48 -11.59 -1.54 -17.31
C ASN A 48 -10.38 -0.80 -16.73
N LEU A 49 -10.03 -1.10 -15.48
CA LEU A 49 -8.84 -0.59 -14.78
C LEU A 49 -8.08 -1.76 -14.15
N SER A 50 -6.79 -1.85 -14.44
CA SER A 50 -5.86 -2.73 -13.71
C SER A 50 -4.91 -1.87 -12.89
N VAL A 51 -4.82 -2.12 -11.59
CA VAL A 51 -3.86 -1.47 -10.69
C VAL A 51 -2.90 -2.53 -10.19
N GLU A 52 -1.61 -2.33 -10.46
CA GLU A 52 -0.56 -3.26 -10.03
C GLU A 52 -0.12 -2.99 -8.59
N SER A 53 0.24 -4.05 -7.88
CA SER A 53 0.89 -3.96 -6.56
C SER A 53 2.40 -3.82 -6.73
N ALA A 54 2.99 -2.84 -6.06
CA ALA A 54 4.42 -2.52 -6.11
C ALA A 54 4.99 -2.45 -4.67
N ALA A 55 6.02 -3.27 -4.41
CA ALA A 55 6.78 -3.24 -3.18
C ALA A 55 8.13 -2.56 -3.44
N THR A 56 8.26 -1.30 -2.98
CA THR A 56 9.43 -0.47 -3.23
C THR A 56 9.87 0.17 -1.92
N ILE A 57 11.11 -0.06 -1.50
CA ILE A 57 11.73 0.62 -0.35
C ILE A 57 12.93 1.43 -0.82
N ASN A 58 13.22 2.54 -0.12
CA ASN A 58 14.33 3.42 -0.49
C ASN A 58 14.97 4.05 0.75
N PHE A 59 16.30 4.19 0.74
CA PHE A 59 17.01 4.97 1.75
C PHE A 59 17.07 6.44 1.32
N THR A 60 16.32 7.31 1.99
CA THR A 60 16.40 8.77 1.78
C THR A 60 17.62 9.38 2.47
N VAL A 61 18.10 8.72 3.52
CA VAL A 61 19.43 8.94 4.10
C VAL A 61 20.14 7.59 4.13
N TYR A 62 21.17 7.46 3.29
CA TYR A 62 21.89 6.20 3.04
C TYR A 62 23.33 6.19 3.60
N GLU A 63 23.80 7.29 4.19
CA GLU A 63 25.16 7.41 4.69
C GLU A 63 25.21 8.06 6.09
N ILE A 64 25.94 7.39 6.98
CA ILE A 64 26.44 7.93 8.25
C ILE A 64 27.96 8.06 8.12
N ASN A 65 28.45 9.28 8.36
CA ASN A 65 29.87 9.59 8.29
C ASN A 65 30.28 10.37 9.54
N TRP A 66 31.27 9.85 10.27
CA TRP A 66 31.84 10.47 11.47
C TRP A 66 33.19 11.15 11.19
N SER A 67 33.59 11.25 9.92
CA SER A 67 34.89 11.72 9.46
C SER A 67 36.05 10.86 9.98
N SER A 68 37.28 11.33 9.80
CA SER A 68 38.46 10.72 10.42
C SER A 68 38.50 11.02 11.92
N GLY A 69 38.95 10.05 12.71
CA GLY A 69 39.16 10.23 14.13
C GLY A 69 39.90 9.04 14.74
N ARG A 70 40.11 9.11 16.06
CA ARG A 70 40.77 8.09 16.86
C ARG A 70 40.24 8.11 18.29
N VAL A 71 40.49 7.02 19.00
CA VAL A 71 40.32 6.94 20.46
C VAL A 71 41.30 7.91 21.12
N ASN A 72 40.84 8.59 22.16
CA ASN A 72 41.68 9.50 22.95
C ASN A 72 42.84 8.73 23.60
N THR A 73 43.98 9.40 23.75
CA THR A 73 45.16 8.79 24.36
C THR A 73 44.86 8.38 25.81
N GLY A 74 45.12 7.11 26.15
CA GLY A 74 44.89 6.56 27.48
C GLY A 74 43.51 5.92 27.69
N ASP A 75 42.56 6.14 26.77
CA ASP A 75 41.24 5.50 26.83
C ASP A 75 41.27 4.10 26.18
N PRO A 76 40.55 3.11 26.74
CA PRO A 76 40.50 1.76 26.17
C PRO A 76 39.64 1.67 24.91
N ASN A 77 38.66 2.57 24.76
CA ASN A 77 37.76 2.63 23.62
C ASN A 77 37.05 3.98 23.53
N ALA A 78 36.49 4.27 22.36
CA ALA A 78 35.58 5.38 22.10
C ALA A 78 34.20 4.86 21.70
N THR A 79 33.14 5.61 22.01
CA THR A 79 31.77 5.30 21.62
C THR A 79 31.22 6.39 20.70
N LEU A 80 30.64 6.01 19.57
CA LEU A 80 29.96 6.90 18.65
C LEU A 80 28.51 6.45 18.53
N ASP A 81 27.56 7.36 18.68
CA ASP A 81 26.12 7.04 18.76
C ASP A 81 25.30 8.07 17.97
N THR A 82 24.59 7.63 16.93
CA THR A 82 23.76 8.53 16.12
C THR A 82 22.41 8.88 16.73
N SER A 83 21.91 8.05 17.66
CA SER A 83 20.65 8.33 18.36
C SER A 83 20.82 9.48 19.35
N ALA A 84 21.95 9.49 20.06
CA ALA A 84 22.31 10.55 21.00
C ALA A 84 23.06 11.71 20.31
N GLY A 85 23.65 11.47 19.14
CA GLY A 85 24.47 12.45 18.44
C GLY A 85 25.77 12.76 19.18
N THR A 86 26.41 11.74 19.76
CA THR A 86 27.58 11.93 20.64
C THR A 86 28.79 11.10 20.19
N VAL A 87 29.97 11.60 20.55
CA VAL A 87 31.24 10.88 20.53
C VAL A 87 31.83 10.98 21.93
N VAL A 88 32.13 9.84 22.54
CA VAL A 88 32.69 9.75 23.89
C VAL A 88 34.07 9.11 23.79
N ARG A 89 35.09 9.72 24.40
CA ARG A 89 36.48 9.22 24.45
C ARG A 89 37.16 9.06 23.08
N GLY A 90 36.76 9.88 22.11
CA GLY A 90 37.41 10.00 20.81
C GLY A 90 37.21 11.38 20.21
N ASN A 91 37.83 11.63 19.07
CA ASN A 91 37.83 12.95 18.41
C ASN A 91 37.12 12.97 17.03
N TRP A 92 36.31 11.96 16.73
CA TRP A 92 35.44 11.96 15.54
C TRP A 92 34.40 13.07 15.59
N THR A 93 33.85 13.42 14.43
CA THR A 93 32.72 14.35 14.34
C THR A 93 31.46 13.68 14.86
N ALA A 94 30.81 14.28 15.86
CA ALA A 94 29.51 13.82 16.34
C ALA A 94 28.46 13.95 15.23
N ASN A 95 27.68 12.88 15.04
CA ASN A 95 26.67 12.80 14.00
C ASN A 95 25.38 12.33 14.63
N SER A 96 24.33 13.15 14.60
CA SER A 96 22.99 12.84 15.13
C SER A 96 22.02 12.33 14.06
N ARG A 97 22.51 12.09 12.83
CA ARG A 97 21.73 11.64 11.69
C ARG A 97 21.86 10.12 11.58
N GLY A 98 20.77 9.40 11.83
CA GLY A 98 20.63 7.99 11.47
C GLY A 98 20.33 7.80 9.98
N LEU A 99 20.26 6.55 9.53
CA LEU A 99 19.73 6.21 8.22
C LEU A 99 18.19 6.33 8.25
N ILE A 100 17.61 6.68 7.11
CA ILE A 100 16.16 6.82 6.97
C ILE A 100 15.70 5.94 5.81
N LEU A 101 14.81 5.00 6.10
CA LEU A 101 14.25 4.08 5.13
C LEU A 101 12.75 4.35 4.99
N ILE A 102 12.27 4.46 3.75
CA ILE A 102 10.87 4.70 3.42
C ILE A 102 10.30 3.57 2.54
N ASN A 103 9.05 3.16 2.81
CA ASN A 103 8.26 2.35 1.88
C ASN A 103 7.53 3.28 0.90
N GLN A 104 7.99 3.29 -0.35
CA GLN A 104 7.43 4.07 -1.46
C GLN A 104 6.51 3.23 -2.35
N GLY A 105 6.27 1.97 -1.98
CA GLY A 105 5.34 1.10 -2.67
C GLY A 105 3.88 1.50 -2.44
N ASN A 106 2.97 0.68 -2.95
CA ASN A 106 1.53 0.78 -2.68
C ASN A 106 0.99 -0.43 -1.89
N THR A 107 1.89 -1.27 -1.37
CA THR A 107 1.58 -2.41 -0.51
C THR A 107 2.47 -2.45 0.73
N ASN A 108 1.99 -3.12 1.77
CA ASN A 108 2.80 -3.35 2.96
C ASN A 108 3.86 -4.41 2.66
N VAL A 109 5.01 -4.30 3.30
CA VAL A 109 6.12 -5.22 3.09
C VAL A 109 6.63 -5.79 4.41
N SER A 110 7.13 -7.01 4.37
CA SER A 110 7.98 -7.56 5.43
C SER A 110 9.39 -7.05 5.21
N LEU A 111 10.00 -6.45 6.22
CA LEU A 111 11.31 -5.79 6.14
C LEU A 111 12.37 -6.56 6.92
N GLN A 112 13.41 -6.96 6.21
CA GLN A 112 14.62 -7.54 6.76
C GLN A 112 15.80 -6.59 6.55
N ILE A 113 16.71 -6.55 7.52
CA ILE A 113 17.98 -5.81 7.38
C ILE A 113 19.15 -6.74 7.72
N ASN A 114 20.29 -6.47 7.10
CA ASN A 114 21.55 -7.13 7.43
C ASN A 114 22.73 -6.20 7.15
N THR A 115 23.87 -6.54 7.72
CA THR A 115 25.16 -5.88 7.51
C THR A 115 26.09 -6.76 6.68
N GLY A 116 27.11 -6.15 6.07
CA GLY A 116 28.18 -6.90 5.40
C GLY A 116 29.20 -7.47 6.39
N LYS A 117 29.34 -6.86 7.57
CA LYS A 117 30.38 -7.18 8.55
C LYS A 117 29.85 -7.24 9.98
N THR A 118 30.49 -8.06 10.81
CA THR A 118 30.27 -8.06 12.26
C THR A 118 31.13 -6.97 12.91
N ALA A 119 30.91 -6.67 14.20
CA ALA A 119 31.77 -5.75 14.94
C ALA A 119 33.26 -6.13 14.86
N ALA A 120 33.56 -7.44 14.93
CA ALA A 120 34.93 -7.95 14.88
C ALA A 120 35.60 -7.76 13.51
N THR A 121 34.85 -7.89 12.40
CA THR A 121 35.42 -7.74 11.04
C THR A 121 35.35 -6.31 10.52
N PHE A 122 34.44 -5.48 11.04
CA PHE A 122 34.35 -4.07 10.71
C PHE A 122 35.37 -3.23 11.48
N ILE A 123 35.38 -3.37 12.82
CA ILE A 123 36.13 -2.49 13.73
C ILE A 123 37.43 -3.18 14.21
N GLY A 124 37.36 -4.48 14.50
CA GLY A 124 38.47 -5.23 15.08
C GLY A 124 38.82 -4.82 16.52
N GLY A 125 39.95 -5.32 17.02
CA GLY A 125 40.43 -5.04 18.38
C GLY A 125 39.68 -5.80 19.47
N THR A 126 39.84 -5.33 20.72
CA THR A 126 39.31 -6.01 21.92
C THR A 126 37.90 -5.52 22.25
N ASN A 127 36.92 -6.43 22.26
CA ASN A 127 35.51 -6.14 22.57
C ASN A 127 34.90 -4.97 21.75
N PRO A 128 34.99 -5.00 20.40
CA PRO A 128 34.31 -4.01 19.58
C PRO A 128 32.79 -4.17 19.70
N VAL A 129 32.06 -3.06 19.61
CA VAL A 129 30.60 -3.07 19.57
C VAL A 129 30.15 -2.47 18.25
N TYR A 130 29.22 -3.14 17.58
CA TYR A 130 28.50 -2.61 16.44
C TYR A 130 27.04 -3.00 16.58
N GLN A 131 26.19 -2.01 16.79
CA GLN A 131 24.77 -2.18 17.10
C GLN A 131 23.95 -1.23 16.25
N TRP A 132 22.74 -1.67 15.90
CA TRP A 132 21.71 -0.82 15.32
C TRP A 132 20.56 -0.63 16.30
N ASN A 133 19.79 0.43 16.10
CA ASN A 133 18.52 0.66 16.74
C ASN A 133 17.54 1.09 15.65
N VAL A 134 16.46 0.33 15.48
CA VAL A 134 15.40 0.70 14.54
C VAL A 134 14.23 1.27 15.33
N SER A 135 13.84 2.49 14.96
CA SER A 135 12.76 3.22 15.59
C SER A 135 11.83 3.81 14.53
N ALA A 136 10.59 4.09 14.95
CA ALA A 136 9.70 4.93 14.17
C ALA A 136 10.34 6.32 14.00
N GLN A 137 10.30 6.87 12.79
CA GLN A 137 10.66 8.27 12.63
C GLN A 137 9.63 9.15 13.35
N PHE A 138 10.05 10.30 13.87
CA PHE A 138 9.13 11.29 14.46
C PHE A 138 7.97 11.59 13.50
N GLY A 139 6.74 11.46 13.98
CA GLY A 139 5.52 11.58 13.16
C GLY A 139 5.07 10.31 12.42
N ASN A 140 5.81 9.20 12.53
CA ASN A 140 5.54 7.90 11.89
C ASN A 140 5.46 6.75 12.92
N GLN A 141 4.77 6.98 14.05
CA GLN A 141 4.80 6.10 15.23
C GLN A 141 4.31 4.66 14.99
N SER A 142 3.64 4.40 13.86
CA SER A 142 3.16 3.06 13.50
C SER A 142 3.74 2.53 12.19
N ALA A 143 4.87 3.09 11.71
CA ALA A 143 5.44 2.66 10.44
C ALA A 143 5.74 1.16 10.38
N CYS A 144 6.14 0.60 11.51
CA CYS A 144 6.35 -0.82 11.66
C CYS A 144 5.31 -1.46 12.59
N LEU A 145 4.51 -2.36 12.05
CA LEU A 145 3.58 -3.19 12.81
C LEU A 145 4.17 -4.59 12.95
N ASN A 146 4.85 -4.83 14.07
CA ASN A 146 5.25 -6.18 14.47
C ASN A 146 4.02 -6.93 15.00
N ALA A 147 3.96 -8.25 14.82
CA ALA A 147 2.77 -9.08 15.05
C ALA A 147 2.13 -8.92 16.45
N THR A 148 2.80 -8.29 17.41
CA THR A 148 2.22 -7.85 18.68
C THR A 148 1.62 -6.43 18.61
N ASN A 149 0.65 -6.24 17.72
CA ASN A 149 -0.42 -5.21 17.72
C ASN A 149 -1.28 -5.23 16.42
N GLY A 150 -1.22 -6.30 15.64
CA GLY A 150 -2.21 -6.62 14.61
C GLY A 150 -2.59 -8.08 14.82
N THR A 151 -3.79 -8.33 15.33
CA THR A 151 -4.30 -9.67 15.67
C THR A 151 -4.15 -10.65 14.50
N THR A 152 -3.10 -11.46 14.51
CA THR A 152 -3.11 -12.79 13.89
C THR A 152 -2.43 -13.77 14.81
N ILE A 153 -3.22 -14.78 15.14
CA ILE A 153 -2.88 -15.99 15.86
C ILE A 153 -1.93 -16.78 14.95
N ASP A 154 -0.64 -16.51 15.02
CA ASP A 154 0.38 -17.45 14.57
C ASP A 154 1.49 -17.49 15.62
N SER A 155 1.76 -18.69 16.10
CA SER A 155 2.55 -19.06 17.27
C SER A 155 4.07 -18.80 17.14
N GLY A 156 4.48 -17.78 16.38
CA GLY A 156 5.86 -17.41 16.09
C GLY A 156 6.16 -15.92 16.23
N ALA A 157 5.58 -15.26 17.24
CA ALA A 157 5.72 -13.81 17.47
C ALA A 157 7.20 -13.35 17.45
N HIS A 158 7.55 -12.55 16.44
CA HIS A 158 8.85 -11.89 16.38
C HIS A 158 8.87 -10.69 17.32
N THR A 159 9.47 -10.87 18.51
CA THR A 159 9.66 -9.81 19.50
C THR A 159 10.89 -8.98 19.17
N PHE A 160 10.82 -8.15 18.12
CA PHE A 160 11.81 -7.09 17.93
C PHE A 160 11.39 -5.88 18.77
N ASN A 161 12.20 -5.56 19.78
CA ASN A 161 12.02 -4.36 20.59
C ASN A 161 12.48 -3.15 19.79
N LEU A 162 11.53 -2.48 19.14
CA LEU A 162 11.76 -1.16 18.55
C LEU A 162 12.38 -0.22 19.59
N SER A 163 13.23 0.69 19.12
CA SER A 163 13.90 1.70 19.96
C SER A 163 14.97 1.16 20.92
N VAL A 164 15.42 -0.10 20.77
CA VAL A 164 16.51 -0.69 21.56
C VAL A 164 17.71 -1.04 20.68
N PHE A 165 18.92 -0.73 21.17
CA PHE A 165 20.15 -1.14 20.50
C PHE A 165 20.36 -2.65 20.57
N THR A 166 20.50 -3.28 19.41
CA THR A 166 20.73 -4.71 19.25
C THR A 166 21.99 -4.91 18.39
N GLY A 167 22.74 -5.99 18.63
CA GLY A 167 23.91 -6.33 17.80
C GLY A 167 23.52 -6.50 16.34
N VAL A 168 24.37 -6.03 15.43
CA VAL A 168 24.16 -6.24 14.00
C VAL A 168 24.26 -7.72 13.63
N SER A 169 23.61 -8.10 12.54
CA SER A 169 23.71 -9.45 11.96
C SER A 169 24.15 -9.38 10.49
N THR A 170 24.98 -10.33 10.06
CA THR A 170 25.32 -10.52 8.65
C THR A 170 24.29 -11.36 7.89
N SER A 171 23.43 -12.08 8.62
CA SER A 171 22.25 -12.75 8.07
C SER A 171 21.05 -11.81 8.05
N ALA A 172 20.10 -12.08 7.13
CA ALA A 172 18.84 -11.35 7.06
C ALA A 172 18.10 -11.42 8.40
N PHE A 173 17.97 -10.27 9.05
CA PHE A 173 17.31 -10.12 10.34
C PHE A 173 15.96 -9.43 10.13
N LEU A 174 14.87 -10.09 10.53
CA LEU A 174 13.53 -9.52 10.42
C LEU A 174 13.34 -8.40 11.44
N VAL A 175 13.15 -7.18 10.94
CA VAL A 175 12.97 -5.98 11.76
C VAL A 175 11.52 -5.58 11.84
N CYS A 176 10.79 -5.80 10.74
CA CYS A 176 9.39 -5.44 10.64
C CYS A 176 8.57 -6.52 9.95
N ASP A 177 7.55 -7.03 10.64
CA ASP A 177 6.58 -7.94 10.01
C ASP A 177 5.78 -7.22 8.93
N LYS A 178 5.33 -5.99 9.23
CA LYS A 178 4.52 -5.16 8.33
C LYS A 178 4.97 -3.70 8.37
N PHE A 179 5.87 -3.37 7.45
CA PHE A 179 6.31 -2.01 7.16
C PHE A 179 5.29 -1.35 6.22
N GLN A 180 4.54 -0.37 6.73
CA GLN A 180 3.39 0.17 6.01
C GLN A 180 3.81 1.14 4.90
N TYR A 181 2.95 1.34 3.90
CA TYR A 181 3.18 2.26 2.78
C TYR A 181 2.44 3.60 2.92
N HIS A 182 1.61 3.75 3.96
CA HIS A 182 0.82 4.97 4.15
C HIS A 182 1.71 6.19 4.44
N PRO A 183 1.46 7.37 3.84
CA PRO A 183 2.37 8.53 3.95
C PRO A 183 2.71 9.01 5.37
N GLN A 184 1.86 8.71 6.35
CA GLN A 184 2.07 9.08 7.76
C GLN A 184 2.76 7.97 8.56
N ASN A 185 2.92 6.77 8.00
CA ASN A 185 3.43 5.57 8.66
C ASN A 185 4.28 4.75 7.69
N ASN A 186 5.11 5.38 6.87
CA ASN A 186 5.93 4.64 5.88
C ASN A 186 7.42 4.86 6.06
N THR A 187 7.84 5.50 7.14
CA THR A 187 9.24 5.84 7.34
C THR A 187 9.77 5.38 8.70
N ILE A 188 10.92 4.71 8.69
CA ILE A 188 11.66 4.29 9.89
C ILE A 188 13.05 4.94 9.91
N ARG A 189 13.59 5.06 11.11
CA ARG A 189 14.95 5.54 11.37
C ARG A 189 15.80 4.39 11.91
N ILE A 190 17.00 4.26 11.38
CA ILE A 190 18.00 3.28 11.82
C ILE A 190 19.20 4.05 12.38
N ASP A 191 19.38 3.98 13.68
CA ASP A 191 20.52 4.56 14.38
C ASP A 191 21.61 3.53 14.60
N ILE A 192 22.86 3.99 14.60
CA ILE A 192 24.05 3.16 14.75
C ILE A 192 24.80 3.58 16.01
N ARG A 193 25.21 2.57 16.79
CA ARG A 193 26.15 2.72 17.89
C ARG A 193 27.35 1.83 17.64
N ILE A 194 28.53 2.43 17.67
CA ILE A 194 29.81 1.72 17.57
C ILE A 194 30.69 2.00 18.78
N GLN A 195 31.42 0.99 19.22
CA GLN A 195 32.50 1.12 20.17
C GLN A 195 33.79 0.70 19.50
N VAL A 196 34.71 1.64 19.35
CA VAL A 196 36.00 1.48 18.70
C VAL A 196 37.07 1.27 19.77
N PRO A 197 37.67 0.08 19.90
CA PRO A 197 38.79 -0.16 20.81
C PRO A 197 40.04 0.61 20.41
N SER A 198 40.93 0.90 21.37
CA SER A 198 42.22 1.55 21.09
C SER A 198 43.14 0.72 20.19
N ASN A 199 42.94 -0.61 20.13
CA ASN A 199 43.61 -1.55 19.24
C ASN A 199 42.75 -2.00 18.05
N SER A 200 41.79 -1.16 17.61
CA SER A 200 40.98 -1.39 16.40
C SER A 200 41.83 -1.39 15.12
N PHE A 201 41.22 -1.84 14.02
CA PHE A 201 41.79 -1.64 12.70
C PHE A 201 41.93 -0.16 12.36
N THR A 202 42.88 0.15 11.48
CA THR A 202 43.18 1.52 11.06
C THR A 202 42.92 1.70 9.56
N GLY A 203 42.79 2.95 9.13
CA GLY A 203 42.45 3.29 7.75
C GLY A 203 40.96 3.56 7.55
N SER A 204 40.52 3.52 6.30
CA SER A 204 39.11 3.71 5.96
C SER A 204 38.35 2.42 6.21
N LEU A 205 37.46 2.44 7.22
CA LEU A 205 36.59 1.33 7.55
C LEU A 205 35.18 1.67 7.07
N ASN A 206 34.60 0.77 6.28
CA ASN A 206 33.22 0.87 5.81
C ASN A 206 32.47 -0.46 5.99
N ASP A 207 31.15 -0.39 6.05
CA ASP A 207 30.26 -1.53 5.95
C ASP A 207 29.00 -1.17 5.14
N LEU A 208 28.36 -2.19 4.55
CA LEU A 208 27.15 -2.04 3.77
C LEU A 208 25.96 -2.58 4.57
N ILE A 209 24.99 -1.71 4.85
CA ILE A 209 23.70 -2.12 5.42
C ILE A 209 22.73 -2.34 4.27
N THR A 210 22.16 -3.55 4.20
CA THR A 210 21.21 -3.96 3.17
C THR A 210 19.82 -4.08 3.79
N ALA A 211 18.82 -3.51 3.13
CA ALA A 211 17.42 -3.67 3.48
C ALA A 211 16.72 -4.44 2.37
N THR A 212 15.98 -5.49 2.73
CA THR A 212 15.22 -6.33 1.81
C THR A 212 13.75 -6.29 2.18
N ALA A 213 12.89 -5.98 1.22
CA ALA A 213 11.45 -5.93 1.40
C ALA A 213 10.74 -7.01 0.59
N THR A 214 9.83 -7.75 1.23
CA THR A 214 8.98 -8.75 0.58
C THR A 214 7.53 -8.28 0.64
N ALA A 215 6.85 -8.21 -0.50
CA ALA A 215 5.45 -7.80 -0.57
C ALA A 215 4.56 -8.72 0.26
N ILE A 216 3.70 -8.14 1.11
CA ILE A 216 2.64 -8.88 1.81
C ILE A 216 1.41 -8.86 0.92
N LEU A 217 1.10 -9.99 0.29
CA LEU A 217 -0.06 -10.08 -0.60
C LEU A 217 -1.35 -10.11 0.21
N SER A 218 -2.13 -9.03 0.13
CA SER A 218 -3.50 -9.01 0.66
C SER A 218 -4.44 -9.73 -0.32
N ARG A 219 -4.55 -11.07 -0.15
CA ARG A 219 -5.42 -12.03 -0.87
C ARG A 219 -4.99 -12.43 -2.30
N PRO A 220 -5.15 -13.70 -2.68
CA PRO A 220 -5.06 -14.12 -4.09
C PRO A 220 -6.20 -13.45 -4.87
N LEU A 221 -5.86 -12.94 -6.06
CA LEU A 221 -6.81 -12.38 -7.02
C LEU A 221 -7.79 -13.45 -7.51
N LEU A 222 -8.81 -13.76 -6.72
CA LEU A 222 -10.03 -14.32 -7.28
C LEU A 222 -10.77 -13.16 -7.95
N SER A 223 -10.50 -13.00 -9.25
CA SER A 223 -11.38 -12.28 -10.16
C SER A 223 -12.78 -12.89 -10.04
N ARG A 224 -13.59 -12.35 -9.13
CA ARG A 224 -15.03 -12.61 -9.12
C ARG A 224 -15.62 -11.69 -10.19
N SER A 225 -15.61 -12.15 -11.43
CA SER A 225 -16.57 -11.69 -12.43
C SER A 225 -17.95 -12.00 -11.87
N VAL A 226 -18.62 -10.99 -11.33
CA VAL A 226 -20.05 -11.10 -10.98
C VAL A 226 -20.79 -11.10 -12.32
N PHE A 227 -21.07 -12.30 -12.83
CA PHE A 227 -22.04 -12.48 -13.91
C PHE A 227 -23.44 -12.27 -13.31
N PHE A 228 -24.05 -11.12 -13.59
CA PHE A 228 -25.50 -10.99 -13.48
C PHE A 228 -26.10 -11.68 -14.71
N ILE A 229 -26.76 -12.82 -14.49
CA ILE A 229 -27.61 -13.45 -15.50
C ILE A 229 -29.00 -12.85 -15.26
N ASP A 230 -29.35 -11.80 -15.99
CA ASP A 230 -30.74 -11.35 -16.03
C ASP A 230 -31.55 -12.40 -16.81
N ALA A 231 -32.40 -13.12 -16.09
CA ALA A 231 -33.38 -14.01 -16.71
C ALA A 231 -34.48 -13.16 -17.39
N PRO A 232 -34.90 -13.47 -18.62
CA PRO A 232 -35.98 -12.75 -19.27
C PRO A 232 -37.33 -13.06 -18.57
N PRO A 233 -38.25 -12.08 -18.47
CA PRO A 233 -39.57 -12.34 -17.94
C PRO A 233 -40.37 -13.19 -18.94
N GLY A 234 -40.87 -14.34 -18.47
CA GLY A 234 -41.93 -15.11 -19.11
C GLY A 234 -43.30 -14.72 -18.57
#